data_AF-A0A1I2RUH5-F1
#
_entry.id   AF-A0A1I2RUH5-F1
#
_cell.length_a   1.000
_cell.length_b   1.000
_cell.length_c   1.000
_cell.angle_alpha   90.00
_cell.angle_beta   90.00
_cell.angle_gamma   90.00
#
_symmetry.space_group_name_H-M   'P 1'
#
loop_
_entity.id
_entity.type
_entity.pdbx_description
1 polymer ?
#
loop_
_entity_poly.entity_id
_entity_poly.type
_entity_poly.pdbx_seq_one_letter_code
_entity_poly.pdbx_strand_id
1 'polypeptide(L)'
;MMLNLKKTAVAGTLESSDAMVTVEPSDDISINIESEVLELYGESIEKTVYEILEKFEVCGALVNVIDKGALDCTIRARLACAICRAAEISYDWHKEDIFEKGEK
;
A
#
# COMPACT_ATOMS: atom_id res chain seq x y z
N MET A 1 -0.70 10.41 -15.32
CA MET A 1 0.67 10.06 -15.77
C MET A 1 1.10 8.92 -14.90
N MET A 2 1.38 7.75 -15.49
CA MET A 2 1.74 6.53 -14.76
C MET A 2 3.01 6.75 -13.90
N LEU A 3 2.97 6.27 -12.66
CA LEU A 3 4.04 6.40 -11.68
C LEU A 3 4.96 5.17 -11.69
N ASN A 4 6.26 5.40 -11.92
CA ASN A 4 7.27 4.35 -11.90
C ASN A 4 8.05 4.37 -10.58
N LEU A 5 8.22 3.21 -9.96
CA LEU A 5 9.08 3.03 -8.79
C LEU A 5 10.54 2.99 -9.24
N LYS A 6 11.43 3.69 -8.52
CA LYS A 6 12.87 3.79 -8.87
C LYS A 6 13.76 2.91 -8.03
N LYS A 7 13.31 2.58 -6.81
CA LYS A 7 14.07 1.80 -5.84
C LYS A 7 13.14 1.07 -4.89
N THR A 8 13.65 0.03 -4.27
CA THR A 8 12.99 -0.62 -3.14
C THR A 8 12.84 0.36 -1.97
N ALA A 9 11.67 0.39 -1.36
CA ALA A 9 11.40 1.19 -0.18
C ALA A 9 10.51 0.45 0.82
N VAL A 10 10.67 0.82 2.09
CA VAL A 10 9.95 0.21 3.21
C VAL A 10 9.29 1.29 4.05
N ALA A 11 8.11 1.00 4.60
CA ALA A 11 7.44 1.82 5.59
C ALA A 11 6.65 0.96 6.59
N GLY A 12 6.65 1.40 7.86
CA GLY A 12 5.97 0.70 8.96
C GLY A 12 6.93 -0.05 9.87
N THR A 13 6.36 -0.88 10.74
CA THR A 13 7.07 -1.66 11.76
C THR A 13 6.45 -3.05 11.91
N LEU A 14 7.12 -3.95 12.61
CA LEU A 14 6.60 -5.28 12.96
C LEU A 14 5.90 -5.29 14.33
N GLU A 15 5.52 -4.12 14.84
CA GLU A 15 4.82 -3.98 16.11
C GLU A 15 3.32 -4.25 15.94
N SER A 16 2.67 -4.63 17.05
CA SER A 16 1.22 -4.87 17.05
C SER A 16 0.43 -3.66 16.57
N SER A 17 -0.64 -3.91 15.82
CA SER A 17 -1.53 -2.90 15.22
C SER A 17 -0.86 -2.02 14.14
N ASP A 18 0.33 -2.38 13.66
CA ASP A 18 1.01 -1.78 12.52
C ASP A 18 1.25 -2.81 11.41
N ALA A 19 1.67 -2.34 10.24
CA ALA A 19 2.03 -3.18 9.11
C ALA A 19 3.37 -2.76 8.52
N MET A 20 4.25 -3.71 8.26
CA MET A 20 5.48 -3.49 7.51
C MET A 20 5.19 -3.69 6.03
N VAL A 21 5.35 -2.63 5.24
CA VAL A 21 5.12 -2.66 3.79
C VAL A 21 6.45 -2.42 3.06
N THR A 22 6.80 -3.35 2.18
CA THR A 22 7.92 -3.23 1.24
C THR A 22 7.36 -3.12 -0.18
N VAL A 23 7.87 -2.16 -0.94
CA VAL A 23 7.56 -2.01 -2.38
C VAL A 23 8.84 -2.00 -3.19
N GLU A 24 8.86 -2.71 -4.30
CA GLU A 24 10.01 -2.84 -5.19
C GLU A 24 9.59 -2.61 -6.64
N PRO A 25 10.42 -1.97 -7.49
CA PRO A 25 10.14 -1.88 -8.93
C PRO A 25 10.03 -3.26 -9.57
N SER A 26 9.02 -3.45 -10.41
CA SER A 26 8.75 -4.70 -11.15
C SER A 26 8.10 -4.35 -12.48
N ASP A 27 8.08 -5.29 -13.43
CA ASP A 27 7.37 -5.11 -14.71
C ASP A 27 5.85 -5.27 -14.54
N ASP A 28 5.43 -6.16 -13.63
CA ASP A 28 4.03 -6.44 -13.29
C ASP A 28 3.72 -6.13 -11.81
N ILE A 29 2.44 -6.05 -11.48
CA ILE A 29 1.96 -5.99 -10.09
C ILE A 29 1.93 -7.40 -9.49
N SER A 30 2.63 -7.60 -8.38
CA SER A 30 2.59 -8.81 -7.58
C SER A 30 2.46 -8.44 -6.10
N ILE A 31 1.52 -9.08 -5.39
CA ILE A 31 1.21 -8.75 -4.00
C ILE A 31 1.35 -10.02 -3.16
N ASN A 32 2.09 -9.91 -2.05
CA ASN A 32 2.22 -10.95 -1.04
C ASN A 32 1.76 -10.36 0.31
N ILE A 33 0.87 -11.08 0.99
CA ILE A 33 0.30 -10.65 2.28
C ILE A 33 0.52 -11.76 3.30
N GLU A 34 1.18 -11.41 4.39
CA GLU A 34 1.24 -12.18 5.63
C GLU A 34 0.46 -11.41 6.69
N SER A 35 -0.53 -12.03 7.34
CA SER A 35 -1.35 -11.36 8.36
C SER A 35 -1.77 -12.34 9.45
N GLU A 36 -1.84 -11.86 10.69
CA GLU A 36 -2.40 -12.61 11.82
C GLU A 36 -3.93 -12.77 11.72
N VAL A 37 -4.58 -11.95 10.88
CA VAL A 37 -6.03 -11.97 10.65
C VAL A 37 -6.38 -12.29 9.19
N LEU A 38 -5.47 -12.97 8.49
CA LEU A 38 -5.56 -13.26 7.06
C LEU A 38 -6.87 -13.96 6.67
N GLU A 39 -7.32 -14.93 7.46
CA GLU A 39 -8.55 -15.70 7.18
C GLU A 39 -9.83 -14.84 7.21
N LEU A 40 -9.83 -13.72 7.93
CA LEU A 40 -11.00 -12.84 8.08
C LEU A 40 -10.93 -11.62 7.17
N TYR A 41 -9.72 -11.08 6.94
CA TYR A 41 -9.55 -9.78 6.28
C TYR A 41 -8.58 -9.80 5.09
N GLY A 42 -8.02 -10.95 4.70
CA GLY A 42 -7.05 -11.05 3.61
C GLY A 42 -7.52 -10.39 2.31
N GLU A 43 -8.74 -10.69 1.86
CA GLU A 43 -9.33 -10.07 0.66
C GLU A 43 -9.48 -8.54 0.79
N SER A 44 -9.83 -8.05 2.00
CA SER A 44 -9.97 -6.62 2.24
C SER A 44 -8.60 -5.92 2.21
N ILE A 45 -7.56 -6.55 2.78
CA ILE A 45 -6.20 -6.02 2.77
C ILE A 45 -5.69 -5.96 1.33
N GLU A 46 -5.88 -7.03 0.56
CA GLU A 46 -5.50 -7.09 -0.86
C GLU A 46 -6.20 -6.00 -1.68
N LYS A 47 -7.51 -5.85 -1.50
CA LYS A 47 -8.28 -4.78 -2.13
C LYS A 47 -7.72 -3.41 -1.80
N THR A 48 -7.41 -3.15 -0.54
CA THR A 48 -6.81 -1.88 -0.11
C THR A 48 -5.45 -1.63 -0.77
N VAL A 49 -4.62 -2.66 -0.92
CA VAL A 49 -3.34 -2.54 -1.63
C VAL A 49 -3.56 -2.14 -3.09
N TYR A 50 -4.48 -2.81 -3.80
CA TYR A 50 -4.81 -2.48 -5.18
C TYR A 50 -5.36 -1.06 -5.34
N GLU A 51 -6.31 -0.65 -4.49
CA GLU A 51 -6.90 0.71 -4.52
C GLU A 51 -5.83 1.80 -4.37
N ILE A 52 -4.83 1.59 -3.51
CA ILE A 52 -3.74 2.54 -3.33
C ILE A 52 -2.77 2.51 -4.52
N LEU A 53 -2.42 1.35 -5.06
CA LEU A 53 -1.58 1.26 -6.26
C LEU A 53 -2.23 1.97 -7.45
N GLU A 54 -3.53 1.77 -7.65
CA GLU A 54 -4.33 2.42 -8.69
C GLU A 54 -4.39 3.94 -8.49
N LYS A 55 -4.66 4.40 -7.26
CA LYS A 55 -4.68 5.83 -6.90
C LYS A 55 -3.36 6.54 -7.24
N PHE A 56 -2.23 5.87 -7.05
CA PHE A 56 -0.92 6.41 -7.40
C PHE A 56 -0.54 6.16 -8.87
N GLU A 57 -1.42 5.55 -9.66
CA GLU A 57 -1.18 5.12 -11.05
C GLU A 57 0.10 4.28 -11.19
N VAL A 58 0.39 3.40 -10.22
CA VAL A 58 1.57 2.50 -10.23
C VAL A 58 1.31 1.33 -11.16
N CYS A 59 2.26 1.05 -12.06
CA CYS A 59 2.04 0.06 -13.14
C CYS A 59 2.80 -1.24 -12.97
N GLY A 60 3.83 -1.23 -12.13
CA GLY A 60 4.67 -2.41 -11.89
C GLY A 60 5.35 -2.31 -10.53
N ALA A 61 5.03 -3.26 -9.66
CA ALA A 61 5.47 -3.26 -8.28
C ALA A 61 5.36 -4.66 -7.68
N LEU A 62 6.42 -5.11 -7.02
CA LEU A 62 6.34 -6.20 -6.06
C LEU A 62 6.03 -5.59 -4.69
N VAL A 63 4.88 -5.92 -4.12
CA VAL A 63 4.43 -5.43 -2.81
C VAL A 63 4.40 -6.59 -1.83
N ASN A 64 5.09 -6.42 -0.70
CA ASN A 64 5.03 -7.36 0.42
C ASN A 64 4.47 -6.64 1.65
N VAL A 65 3.38 -7.17 2.22
CA VAL A 65 2.72 -6.64 3.41
C VAL A 65 2.81 -7.68 4.53
N ILE A 66 3.46 -7.30 5.62
CA ILE A 66 3.44 -8.08 6.87
C ILE A 66 2.57 -7.31 7.87
N ASP A 67 1.36 -7.78 8.06
CA ASP A 67 0.32 -7.15 8.89
C ASP A 67 0.26 -7.79 10.29
N LYS A 68 0.28 -6.93 11.31
CA LYS A 68 0.16 -7.31 12.74
C LYS A 68 -1.17 -6.85 13.34
N GLY A 69 -2.25 -7.00 12.58
CA GLY A 69 -3.60 -6.58 12.98
C GLY A 69 -3.81 -5.07 12.84
N ALA A 70 -3.20 -4.47 11.82
CA ALA A 70 -3.32 -3.05 11.53
C ALA A 70 -4.72 -2.69 11.04
N LEU A 71 -5.15 -1.47 11.35
CA LEU A 71 -6.34 -0.91 10.74
C LEU A 71 -6.08 -0.61 9.25
N ASP A 72 -7.14 -0.63 8.46
CA ASP A 72 -7.09 -0.32 7.03
C ASP A 72 -6.41 1.03 6.73
N CYS A 73 -6.71 2.08 7.51
CA CYS A 73 -6.08 3.38 7.36
C CYS A 73 -4.55 3.34 7.61
N THR A 74 -4.09 2.48 8.52
CA THR A 74 -2.66 2.27 8.76
C THR A 74 -2.02 1.63 7.54
N ILE A 75 -2.60 0.56 7.00
CA ILE A 75 -2.09 -0.14 5.81
C ILE A 75 -2.00 0.84 4.62
N ARG A 76 -3.06 1.62 4.37
CA ARG A 76 -3.09 2.66 3.33
C ARG A 76 -1.96 3.67 3.50
N ALA A 77 -1.78 4.20 4.72
CA ALA A 77 -0.75 5.18 5.00
C ALA A 77 0.67 4.60 4.83
N ARG A 78 0.91 3.37 5.28
CA ARG A 78 2.21 2.69 5.12
C ARG A 78 2.54 2.43 3.66
N LEU A 79 1.58 1.89 2.89
CA LEU A 79 1.76 1.63 1.46
C LEU A 79 2.00 2.93 0.68
N ALA A 80 1.18 3.96 0.88
CA ALA A 80 1.35 5.26 0.23
C ALA A 80 2.74 5.87 0.56
N CYS A 81 3.17 5.77 1.83
CA CYS A 81 4.50 6.22 2.24
C CYS A 81 5.63 5.46 1.53
N ALA A 82 5.52 4.12 1.44
CA ALA A 82 6.49 3.28 0.76
C ALA A 82 6.57 3.62 -0.74
N ILE A 83 5.41 3.78 -1.42
CA ILE A 83 5.32 4.19 -2.84
C ILE A 83 6.01 5.54 -3.05
N CYS A 84 5.69 6.55 -2.23
CA CYS A 84 6.29 7.88 -2.37
C CYS A 84 7.82 7.85 -2.23
N ARG A 85 8.32 7.07 -1.26
CA ARG A 85 9.77 6.86 -1.06
C ARG A 85 10.41 6.14 -2.24
N ALA A 86 9.75 5.12 -2.78
CA ALA A 86 10.24 4.33 -3.92
C ALA A 86 10.26 5.13 -5.22
N ALA A 87 9.26 5.97 -5.47
CA ALA A 87 9.19 6.84 -6.65
C ALA A 87 9.99 8.16 -6.49
N GLU A 88 10.42 8.47 -5.27
CA GLU A 88 11.12 9.70 -4.89
C GLU A 88 10.28 10.96 -5.17
N ILE A 89 9.01 10.91 -4.74
CA ILE A 89 8.06 12.02 -4.88
C ILE A 89 7.63 12.54 -3.50
N SER A 90 7.24 13.81 -3.46
CA SER A 90 6.53 14.38 -2.31
C SER A 90 5.03 14.22 -2.51
N TYR A 91 4.31 13.91 -1.43
CA TYR A 91 2.85 13.77 -1.43
C TYR A 91 2.24 14.79 -0.48
N ASP A 92 1.20 15.49 -0.95
CA ASP A 92 0.47 16.47 -0.16
C ASP A 92 -0.67 15.79 0.61
N TRP A 93 -0.42 15.51 1.89
CA TRP A 93 -1.34 14.82 2.78
C TRP A 93 -2.54 15.68 3.23
N HIS A 94 -2.59 16.96 2.87
CA HIS A 94 -3.71 17.85 3.23
C HIS A 94 -4.82 17.88 2.20
N LYS A 95 -4.60 17.36 0.99
CA LYS A 95 -5.67 17.21 0.02
C LYS A 95 -6.51 16.03 0.46
N GLU A 96 -7.80 16.28 0.76
CA GLU A 96 -8.71 15.23 1.17
C GLU A 96 -8.64 14.08 0.18
N ASP A 97 -8.34 12.89 0.69
CA ASP A 97 -8.69 11.65 0.02
C ASP A 97 -10.20 11.70 -0.12
N ILE A 98 -10.69 12.11 -1.29
CA ILE A 98 -12.07 11.92 -1.67
C ILE A 98 -12.22 10.41 -1.78
N PHE A 99 -12.53 9.78 -0.65
CA PHE A 99 -13.07 8.44 -0.59
C PHE A 99 -14.42 8.55 -1.31
N GLU A 100 -14.40 8.49 -2.65
CA GLU A 100 -15.61 8.25 -3.42
C GLU A 100 -16.12 6.89 -2.95
N LYS A 101 -17.05 6.98 -1.98
CA LYS A 101 -17.99 5.92 -1.67
C LYS A 101 -18.48 5.40 -3.02
N GLY A 102 -18.29 4.10 -3.23
CA GLY A 102 -18.86 3.39 -4.35
C GLY A 102 -20.28 3.88 -4.62
N GLU A 103 -20.52 4.17 -5.89
CA GLU A 103 -21.79 4.61 -6.40
C GLU A 103 -22.92 3.65 -5.95
N LYS A 104 -24.07 4.27 -5.73
CA LYS A 104 -25.36 3.78 -5.20
C LYS A 104 -25.73 2.32 -5.48
#